data_AF-A0ABD5F6I8-F1
#
_entry.id   AF-A0ABD5F6I8-F1
#
_cell.length_a   1.000
_cell.length_b   1.000
_cell.length_c   1.000
_cell.angle_alpha   90.00
_cell.angle_beta   90.00
_cell.angle_gamma   90.00
#
_symmetry.space_group_name_H-M   'P 1'
#
loop_
_entity.id
_entity.type
_entity.pdbx_description
1 polymer ?
#
loop_
_entity_poly.entity_id
_entity_poly.type
_entity_poly.pdbx_seq_one_letter_code
_entity_poly.pdbx_strand_id
1 'polypeptide(L)'
;MEENSNLKVGFALKRIRQMKSIEGKKYTQAMMAKDLGVGQSYIGGLENNTRTPSFKTLIKISDALGISLRNLIDLCEYQQLTEKYSRMSENKTLKPFSYDELTNIGTPEALAFRDVTKTFDFENLNFKLGEFLDNIDLKKKIYEGESFPYIDSTNLSDVLSKGINKQKNIFFNNQKLTDGQILGLNQYLEAITNQNNGGV
;
A
#
# COMPACT_ATOMS: atom_id res chain seq x y z
N MET A 1 -21.93 -5.25 9.75
CA MET A 1 -21.82 -3.97 10.47
C MET A 1 -20.79 -3.15 9.72
N GLU A 2 -21.22 -2.12 9.00
CA GLU A 2 -20.29 -1.15 8.42
C GLU A 2 -19.53 -0.48 9.57
N GLU A 3 -18.23 -0.74 9.62
CA GLU A 3 -17.33 0.01 10.47
C GLU A 3 -17.39 1.45 9.98
N ASN A 4 -18.04 2.33 10.75
CA ASN A 4 -18.06 3.77 10.48
C ASN A 4 -16.60 4.25 10.59
N SER A 5 -15.86 4.19 9.48
CA SER A 5 -14.44 4.50 9.42
C SER A 5 -14.27 6.00 9.57
N ASN A 6 -14.32 6.48 10.81
CA ASN A 6 -13.94 7.86 11.12
C ASN A 6 -12.52 8.07 10.60
N LEU A 7 -12.40 8.90 9.56
CA LEU A 7 -11.14 9.22 8.92
C LEU A 7 -10.14 9.71 9.98
N LYS A 8 -9.07 8.95 10.20
CA LYS A 8 -7.99 9.35 11.11
C LYS A 8 -7.12 10.40 10.43
N VAL A 9 -7.45 11.66 10.67
CA VAL A 9 -6.80 12.82 10.02
C VAL A 9 -5.57 13.32 10.76
N GLY A 10 -5.37 12.89 12.01
CA GLY A 10 -4.42 13.53 12.91
C GLY A 10 -2.98 13.50 12.41
N PHE A 11 -2.55 12.37 11.84
CA PHE A 11 -1.25 12.23 11.21
C PHE A 11 -1.07 13.22 10.05
N ALA A 12 -2.02 13.23 9.11
CA ALA A 12 -1.96 14.05 7.92
C ALA A 12 -1.91 15.55 8.28
N LEU A 13 -2.79 15.98 9.19
CA LEU A 13 -2.84 17.36 9.68
C LEU A 13 -1.51 17.79 10.29
N LYS A 14 -0.95 16.96 11.18
CA LYS A 14 0.33 17.24 11.83
C LYS A 14 1.46 17.32 10.80
N ARG A 15 1.50 16.41 9.82
CA ARG A 15 2.51 16.37 8.77
C ARG A 15 2.44 17.61 7.87
N ILE A 16 1.27 17.96 7.34
CA ILE A 16 1.09 19.14 6.48
C ILE A 16 1.42 20.42 7.26
N ARG A 17 0.97 20.53 8.51
CA ARG A 17 1.31 21.67 9.36
C ARG A 17 2.83 21.81 9.53
N GLN A 18 3.54 20.69 9.73
CA GLN A 18 5.00 20.69 9.81
C GLN A 18 5.64 21.08 8.49
N MET A 19 5.15 20.60 7.34
CA MET A 19 5.64 20.97 6.00
C MET A 19 5.44 22.45 5.68
N LYS A 20 4.41 23.11 6.23
CA LYS A 20 4.21 24.56 6.12
C LYS A 20 5.24 25.39 6.90
N SER A 21 6.04 24.75 7.76
CA SER A 21 7.14 25.43 8.43
C SER A 21 8.17 25.87 7.39
N ILE A 22 8.49 27.15 7.38
CA ILE A 22 9.56 27.71 6.53
C ILE A 22 10.88 27.62 7.28
N GLU A 23 11.99 27.73 6.54
CA GLU A 23 13.33 27.70 7.13
C GLU A 23 13.44 28.69 8.30
N GLY A 24 13.84 28.18 9.47
CA GLY A 24 13.95 28.96 10.70
C GLY A 24 12.64 29.23 11.46
N LYS A 25 11.46 28.90 10.93
CA LYS A 25 10.17 29.17 11.60
C LYS A 25 9.19 28.00 11.55
N LYS A 26 9.00 27.36 12.70
CA LYS A 26 7.97 26.32 12.91
C LYS A 26 6.58 26.91 12.79
N TYR A 27 5.73 26.28 11.98
CA TYR A 27 4.30 26.58 11.95
C TYR A 27 3.58 25.77 13.04
N THR A 28 3.19 26.44 14.14
CA THR A 28 2.72 25.76 15.37
C THR A 28 1.21 25.49 15.36
N GLN A 29 0.74 24.64 16.29
CA GLN A 29 -0.70 24.42 16.48
C GLN A 29 -1.45 25.72 16.84
N ALA A 30 -0.81 26.62 17.62
CA ALA A 30 -1.39 27.90 17.98
C ALA A 30 -1.55 28.83 16.76
N MET A 31 -0.59 28.81 15.84
CA MET A 31 -0.69 29.56 14.58
C MET A 31 -1.82 29.03 13.71
N MET A 32 -1.89 27.71 13.53
CA MET A 32 -2.99 27.08 12.79
C MET A 32 -4.36 27.35 13.43
N ALA A 33 -4.44 27.34 14.76
CA ALA A 33 -5.66 27.66 15.49
C ALA A 33 -6.11 29.11 15.24
N LYS A 34 -5.15 30.05 15.24
CA LYS A 34 -5.39 31.47 14.92
C LYS A 34 -5.91 31.63 13.49
N ASP A 35 -5.28 30.97 12.52
CA ASP A 35 -5.67 31.06 11.11
C ASP A 35 -7.08 30.47 10.86
N LEU A 36 -7.48 29.48 11.66
CA LEU A 36 -8.80 28.85 11.60
C LEU A 36 -9.87 29.51 12.47
N GLY A 37 -9.49 30.48 13.32
CA GLY A 37 -10.41 31.09 14.29
C GLY A 37 -10.95 30.12 15.34
N VAL A 38 -10.13 29.16 15.79
CA VAL A 38 -10.50 28.11 16.75
C VAL A 38 -9.52 28.05 17.92
N GLY A 39 -9.85 27.32 18.99
CA GLY A 39 -8.94 27.11 20.12
C GLY A 39 -7.78 26.16 19.77
N GLN A 40 -6.59 26.41 20.32
CA GLN A 40 -5.43 25.53 20.14
C GLN A 40 -5.70 24.08 20.56
N SER A 41 -6.47 23.88 21.64
CA SER A 41 -6.87 22.55 22.12
C SER A 41 -7.73 21.79 21.11
N TYR A 42 -8.47 22.49 20.25
CA TYR A 42 -9.19 21.87 19.14
C TYR A 42 -8.22 21.27 18.12
N ILE A 43 -7.20 22.03 17.71
CA ILE A 43 -6.16 21.55 16.79
C ILE A 43 -5.41 20.37 17.39
N GLY A 44 -5.01 20.46 18.66
CA GLY A 44 -4.39 19.34 19.37
C GLY A 44 -5.30 18.09 19.41
N GLY A 45 -6.60 18.28 19.59
CA GLY A 45 -7.57 17.18 19.55
C GLY A 45 -7.68 16.53 18.16
N LEU A 46 -7.66 17.34 17.10
CA LEU A 46 -7.65 16.84 15.72
C LEU A 46 -6.36 16.06 15.41
N GLU A 47 -5.19 16.61 15.76
CA GLU A 47 -3.88 15.96 15.51
C GLU A 47 -3.69 14.64 16.27
N ASN A 48 -4.36 14.48 17.41
CA ASN A 48 -4.30 13.26 18.21
C ASN A 48 -5.48 12.30 17.93
N ASN A 49 -6.31 12.59 16.93
CA ASN A 49 -7.53 11.83 16.61
C ASN A 49 -8.52 11.72 17.79
N THR A 50 -8.44 12.59 18.80
CA THR A 50 -9.43 12.66 19.90
C THR A 50 -10.65 13.51 19.53
N ARG A 51 -10.59 14.19 18.39
CA ARG A 51 -11.71 14.89 17.77
C ARG A 51 -11.77 14.54 16.28
N THR A 52 -12.99 14.30 15.79
CA THR A 52 -13.25 14.08 14.37
C THR A 52 -13.74 15.38 13.74
N PRO A 53 -13.09 15.92 12.70
CA PRO A 53 -13.57 17.09 11.99
C PRO A 53 -14.75 16.72 11.06
N SER A 54 -15.66 17.68 10.84
CA SER A 54 -16.64 17.56 9.76
C SER A 54 -15.98 17.75 8.38
N PHE A 55 -16.64 17.32 7.32
CA PHE A 55 -16.19 17.60 5.94
C PHE A 55 -15.98 19.10 5.68
N LYS A 56 -16.91 19.95 6.13
CA LYS A 56 -16.78 21.42 6.06
C LYS A 56 -15.57 21.93 6.82
N THR A 57 -15.23 21.31 7.95
CA THR A 57 -14.03 21.63 8.71
C THR A 57 -12.77 21.23 7.95
N LEU A 58 -12.75 20.06 7.30
CA LEU A 58 -11.61 19.61 6.50
C LEU A 58 -11.30 20.59 5.36
N ILE A 59 -12.32 21.09 4.66
CA ILE A 59 -12.14 22.13 3.62
C ILE A 59 -11.47 23.37 4.19
N LYS A 60 -11.98 23.91 5.32
CA LYS A 60 -11.37 25.08 5.97
C LYS A 60 -9.92 24.84 6.37
N ILE A 61 -9.62 23.63 6.86
CA ILE A 61 -8.27 23.25 7.26
C ILE A 61 -7.35 23.17 6.05
N SER A 62 -7.77 22.53 4.95
CA SER A 62 -6.97 22.46 3.72
C SER A 62 -6.67 23.85 3.18
N ASP A 63 -7.67 24.74 3.18
CA ASP A 63 -7.53 26.13 2.73
C ASP A 63 -6.52 26.90 3.60
N ALA A 64 -6.64 26.82 4.93
CA ALA A 64 -5.70 27.47 5.86
C ALA A 64 -4.27 26.93 5.72
N LEU A 65 -4.12 25.64 5.43
CA LEU A 65 -2.83 25.02 5.21
C LEU A 65 -2.26 25.30 3.80
N GLY A 66 -3.09 25.72 2.85
CA GLY A 66 -2.68 26.04 1.48
C GLY A 66 -2.50 24.79 0.61
N ILE A 67 -3.29 23.75 0.86
CA ILE A 67 -3.29 22.50 0.09
C ILE A 67 -4.69 22.18 -0.41
N SER A 68 -4.80 21.28 -1.39
CA SER A 68 -6.10 20.73 -1.78
C SER A 68 -6.65 19.80 -0.70
N LEU A 69 -7.97 19.65 -0.64
CA LEU A 69 -8.60 18.62 0.19
C LEU A 69 -8.16 17.21 -0.21
N ARG A 70 -7.93 16.97 -1.51
CA ARG A 70 -7.41 15.69 -2.03
C ARG A 70 -6.07 15.34 -1.39
N ASN A 71 -5.12 16.28 -1.33
CA ASN A 71 -3.81 16.02 -0.70
C ASN A 71 -3.93 15.64 0.79
N LEU A 72 -4.89 16.23 1.51
CA LEU A 72 -5.16 15.88 2.91
C LEU A 72 -5.69 14.45 3.03
N ILE A 73 -6.63 14.07 2.16
CA ILE A 73 -7.22 12.72 2.12
C ILE A 73 -6.15 11.69 1.73
N ASP A 74 -5.36 11.97 0.69
CA ASP A 74 -4.29 11.08 0.22
C ASP A 74 -3.30 10.76 1.34
N LEU A 75 -2.92 11.76 2.15
CA LEU A 75 -2.05 11.54 3.31
C LEU A 75 -2.70 10.68 4.40
N CYS A 76 -4.02 10.73 4.55
CA CYS A 76 -4.74 9.87 5.49
C CYS A 76 -4.77 8.42 4.98
N GLU A 77 -5.07 8.22 3.71
CA GLU A 77 -5.12 6.90 3.06
C GLU A 77 -3.74 6.24 3.03
N TYR A 78 -2.71 7.01 2.64
CA TYR A 78 -1.33 6.56 2.69
C TYR A 78 -0.93 6.11 4.09
N GLN A 79 -1.29 6.88 5.13
CA GLN A 79 -0.98 6.49 6.51
C GLN A 79 -1.66 5.17 6.88
N GLN A 80 -2.93 4.98 6.54
CA GLN A 80 -3.66 3.75 6.83
C GLN A 80 -3.03 2.54 6.14
N LEU A 81 -2.70 2.66 4.85
CA LEU A 81 -2.01 1.61 4.10
C LEU A 81 -0.64 1.30 4.72
N THR A 82 0.14 2.33 5.05
CA THR A 82 1.47 2.14 5.62
C THR A 82 1.40 1.49 7.00
N GLU A 83 0.48 1.91 7.88
CA GLU A 83 0.28 1.28 9.19
C GLU A 83 -0.13 -0.19 9.08
N LYS A 84 -0.92 -0.54 8.05
CA LYS A 84 -1.41 -1.89 7.82
C LYS A 84 -0.35 -2.83 7.23
N TYR A 85 0.52 -2.31 6.37
CA TYR A 85 1.44 -3.11 5.55
C TYR A 85 2.92 -2.82 5.81
N SER A 86 3.21 -2.17 6.93
CA SER A 86 4.58 -1.90 7.38
C SER A 86 4.74 -2.25 8.85
N ARG A 87 5.99 -2.44 9.26
CA ARG A 87 6.41 -2.60 10.66
C ARG A 87 7.28 -1.44 11.08
N MET A 88 7.19 -1.10 12.36
CA MET A 88 8.13 -0.18 12.97
C MET A 88 9.52 -0.83 13.00
N SER A 89 10.52 -0.17 12.42
CA SER A 89 11.92 -0.55 12.58
C SER A 89 12.48 -0.03 13.90
N GLU A 90 13.65 -0.55 14.29
CA GLU A 90 14.40 -0.09 15.47
C GLU A 90 14.64 1.44 15.47
N ASN A 91 14.78 2.03 14.27
CA ASN A 91 15.00 3.47 14.09
C ASN A 91 13.71 4.31 14.10
N LYS A 92 12.57 3.74 14.54
CA LYS A 92 11.24 4.37 14.51
C LYS A 92 10.77 4.81 13.12
N THR A 93 11.31 4.18 12.07
CA THR A 93 10.84 4.37 10.70
C THR A 93 9.91 3.21 10.33
N LEU A 94 8.81 3.51 9.64
CA LEU A 94 7.93 2.48 9.09
C LEU A 94 8.64 1.82 7.90
N LYS A 95 8.91 0.53 8.02
CA LYS A 95 9.49 -0.30 6.96
C LYS A 95 8.40 -1.20 6.40
N PRO A 96 8.09 -1.14 5.10
CA PRO A 96 7.14 -2.06 4.47
C PRO A 96 7.47 -3.52 4.80
N PHE A 97 6.42 -4.34 4.93
CA PHE A 97 6.58 -5.79 4.97
C PHE A 97 7.35 -6.30 3.74
N SER A 98 8.04 -7.43 3.91
CA SER A 98 8.77 -8.07 2.82
C SER A 98 7.81 -8.52 1.72
N TYR A 99 8.37 -8.83 0.55
CA TYR A 99 7.62 -9.36 -0.57
C TYR A 99 6.83 -10.62 -0.17
N ASP A 100 7.46 -11.55 0.54
CA ASP A 100 6.84 -12.80 0.98
C ASP A 100 5.78 -12.55 2.06
N GLU A 101 6.05 -11.63 2.99
CA GLU A 101 5.09 -11.24 4.04
C GLU A 101 3.79 -10.70 3.41
N LEU A 102 3.87 -9.76 2.47
CA LEU A 102 2.70 -9.18 1.78
C LEU A 102 1.98 -10.20 0.91
N THR A 103 2.74 -11.09 0.28
CA THR A 103 2.20 -12.15 -0.56
C THR A 103 1.42 -13.17 0.25
N ASN A 104 1.91 -13.54 1.44
CA ASN A 104 1.22 -14.44 2.35
C ASN A 104 -0.09 -13.85 2.92
N ILE A 105 -0.20 -12.53 3.01
CA ILE A 105 -1.48 -11.87 3.35
C ILE A 105 -2.52 -12.13 2.26
N GLY A 106 -2.11 -12.15 0.98
CA GLY A 106 -2.91 -12.62 -0.14
C GLY A 106 -4.14 -11.78 -0.50
N THR A 107 -4.36 -10.63 0.15
CA THR A 107 -5.48 -9.75 -0.21
C THR A 107 -5.14 -8.90 -1.44
N PRO A 108 -6.12 -8.55 -2.29
CA PRO A 108 -5.90 -7.65 -3.44
C PRO A 108 -5.15 -6.36 -3.08
N GLU A 109 -5.50 -5.77 -1.94
CA GLU A 109 -4.86 -4.55 -1.43
C GLU A 109 -3.40 -4.79 -0.98
N ALA A 110 -3.09 -5.93 -0.35
CA ALA A 110 -1.73 -6.27 0.03
C ALA A 110 -0.83 -6.51 -1.20
N LEU A 111 -1.36 -7.19 -2.21
CA LEU A 111 -0.67 -7.45 -3.48
C LEU A 111 -0.45 -6.15 -4.26
N ALA A 112 -1.44 -5.25 -4.29
CA ALA A 112 -1.30 -3.92 -4.86
C ALA A 112 -0.22 -3.12 -4.14
N PHE A 113 -0.26 -3.09 -2.80
CA PHE A 113 0.74 -2.40 -1.99
C PHE A 113 2.15 -2.93 -2.24
N ARG A 114 2.33 -4.25 -2.30
CA ARG A 114 3.60 -4.91 -2.63
C ARG A 114 4.18 -4.45 -3.96
N ASP A 115 3.37 -4.49 -5.02
CA ASP A 115 3.82 -4.21 -6.38
C ASP A 115 4.10 -2.73 -6.60
N VAL A 116 3.20 -1.86 -6.14
CA VAL A 116 3.39 -0.41 -6.28
C VAL A 116 4.63 0.03 -5.50
N THR A 117 4.77 -0.40 -4.24
CA THR A 117 5.95 -0.10 -3.41
C THR A 117 7.24 -0.51 -4.10
N LYS A 118 7.30 -1.68 -4.75
CA LYS A 118 8.53 -2.12 -5.44
C LYS A 118 8.94 -1.20 -6.59
N THR A 119 7.99 -0.56 -7.25
CA THR A 119 8.21 0.21 -8.49
C THR A 119 8.17 1.72 -8.30
N PHE A 120 7.74 2.22 -7.13
CA PHE A 120 7.48 3.63 -6.93
C PHE A 120 8.71 4.41 -6.48
N ASP A 121 8.83 5.64 -6.97
CA ASP A 121 9.88 6.58 -6.58
C ASP A 121 9.57 7.18 -5.19
N PHE A 122 10.19 6.59 -4.17
CA PHE A 122 10.00 7.03 -2.78
C PHE A 122 10.68 8.36 -2.45
N GLU A 123 11.73 8.75 -3.18
CA GLU A 123 12.40 10.03 -2.93
C GLU A 123 11.44 11.20 -3.16
N ASN A 124 10.55 11.05 -4.15
CA ASN A 124 9.55 12.05 -4.51
C ASN A 124 8.12 11.72 -4.04
N LEU A 125 7.95 10.74 -3.13
CA LEU A 125 6.62 10.28 -2.69
C LEU A 125 5.72 11.42 -2.23
N ASN A 126 6.26 12.41 -1.51
CA ASN A 126 5.48 13.55 -1.03
C ASN A 126 4.80 14.34 -2.16
N PHE A 127 5.41 14.37 -3.36
CA PHE A 127 4.88 15.08 -4.53
C PHE A 127 4.03 14.19 -5.43
N LYS A 128 4.16 12.87 -5.30
CA LYS A 128 3.47 11.88 -6.13
C LYS A 128 2.47 11.03 -5.35
N LEU A 129 2.02 11.49 -4.19
CA LEU A 129 1.17 10.69 -3.31
C LEU A 129 -0.15 10.29 -3.96
N GLY A 130 -0.78 11.20 -4.70
CA GLY A 130 -1.99 10.88 -5.47
C GLY A 130 -1.72 9.80 -6.52
N GLU A 131 -0.62 9.92 -7.28
CA GLU A 131 -0.20 8.91 -8.26
C GLU A 131 0.07 7.54 -7.61
N PHE A 132 0.69 7.53 -6.43
CA PHE A 132 0.90 6.30 -5.66
C PHE A 132 -0.43 5.62 -5.35
N LEU A 133 -1.39 6.36 -4.79
CA LEU A 133 -2.69 5.81 -4.39
C LEU A 133 -3.55 5.41 -5.59
N ASP A 134 -3.53 6.20 -6.66
CA ASP A 134 -4.21 5.85 -7.90
C ASP A 134 -3.66 4.53 -8.49
N ASN A 135 -2.34 4.30 -8.42
CA ASN A 135 -1.73 3.03 -8.82
C ASN A 135 -2.12 1.86 -7.90
N ILE A 136 -2.22 2.10 -6.58
CA ILE A 136 -2.72 1.10 -5.62
C ILE A 136 -4.13 0.69 -6.01
N ASP A 137 -5.02 1.64 -6.25
CA ASP A 137 -6.42 1.38 -6.62
C ASP A 137 -6.54 0.64 -7.96
N LEU A 138 -5.75 1.03 -8.96
CA LEU A 138 -5.70 0.34 -10.25
C LEU A 138 -5.26 -1.12 -10.07
N LYS A 139 -4.16 -1.36 -9.35
CA LYS A 139 -3.65 -2.71 -9.08
C LYS A 139 -4.62 -3.54 -8.25
N LYS A 140 -5.25 -2.93 -7.24
CA LYS A 140 -6.25 -3.58 -6.41
C LYS A 140 -7.44 -4.06 -7.25
N LYS A 141 -7.97 -3.21 -8.13
CA LYS A 141 -9.06 -3.58 -9.06
C LYS A 141 -8.66 -4.73 -10.00
N ILE A 142 -7.42 -4.74 -10.46
CA ILE A 142 -6.86 -5.84 -11.26
C ILE A 142 -6.92 -7.15 -10.44
N TYR A 143 -6.45 -7.14 -9.19
CA TYR A 143 -6.49 -8.31 -8.31
C TYR A 143 -7.89 -8.69 -7.81
N GLU A 144 -8.84 -7.77 -7.82
CA GLU A 144 -10.25 -8.04 -7.49
C GLU A 144 -11.02 -8.62 -8.68
N GLY A 145 -10.78 -8.10 -9.89
CA GLY A 145 -11.48 -8.48 -11.12
C GLY A 145 -10.92 -9.73 -11.79
N GLU A 146 -9.63 -10.00 -11.64
CA GLU A 146 -9.04 -11.27 -12.03
C GLU A 146 -9.13 -12.23 -10.83
N SER A 147 -9.69 -13.42 -11.04
CA SER A 147 -9.46 -14.56 -10.15
C SER A 147 -7.98 -14.95 -10.27
N PHE A 148 -7.07 -14.14 -9.73
CA PHE A 148 -5.66 -14.25 -10.07
C PHE A 148 -5.05 -15.48 -9.41
N PRO A 149 -4.43 -16.40 -10.18
CA PRO A 149 -3.48 -17.37 -9.65
C PRO A 149 -2.31 -16.62 -9.02
N TYR A 150 -2.08 -16.80 -7.73
CA TYR A 150 -0.74 -16.54 -7.17
C TYR A 150 0.21 -17.63 -7.70
N ILE A 151 1.08 -17.27 -8.63
CA ILE A 151 2.25 -18.09 -9.00
C ILE A 151 3.45 -17.49 -8.30
N ASP A 152 3.95 -18.21 -7.30
CA ASP A 152 5.21 -17.90 -6.64
C ASP A 152 6.36 -17.95 -7.66
N SER A 153 6.81 -16.78 -8.11
CA SER A 153 7.92 -16.67 -9.07
C SER A 153 9.28 -17.02 -8.47
N THR A 154 9.42 -16.96 -7.14
CA THR A 154 10.58 -17.47 -6.40
C THR A 154 10.67 -18.99 -6.56
N ASN A 155 9.51 -19.64 -6.66
CA ASN A 155 9.39 -21.05 -7.01
C ASN A 155 9.44 -21.32 -8.52
N LEU A 156 9.34 -20.34 -9.42
CA LEU A 156 9.40 -20.63 -10.87
C LEU A 156 10.79 -21.11 -11.28
N SER A 157 11.86 -20.47 -10.79
CA SER A 157 13.24 -20.95 -10.98
C SER A 157 13.48 -22.30 -10.29
N ASP A 158 12.85 -22.53 -9.14
CA ASP A 158 12.93 -23.80 -8.40
C ASP A 158 12.09 -24.91 -9.06
N VAL A 159 10.97 -24.58 -9.72
CA VAL A 159 10.12 -25.45 -10.53
C VAL A 159 10.85 -25.86 -11.80
N LEU A 160 11.48 -24.89 -12.47
CA LEU A 160 12.27 -25.12 -13.68
C LEU A 160 13.54 -25.93 -13.38
N SER A 161 14.13 -25.80 -12.19
CA SER A 161 15.37 -26.50 -11.82
C SER A 161 15.17 -27.83 -11.06
N LYS A 162 14.09 -27.98 -10.28
CA LYS A 162 13.84 -29.16 -9.42
C LYS A 162 12.63 -30.00 -9.84
N GLY A 163 11.84 -29.54 -10.82
CA GLY A 163 10.61 -30.17 -11.31
C GLY A 163 9.40 -29.92 -10.39
N ILE A 164 8.22 -29.72 -10.98
CA ILE A 164 6.97 -29.39 -10.26
C ILE A 164 6.62 -30.46 -9.20
N ASN A 165 7.03 -31.72 -9.41
CA ASN A 165 6.70 -32.87 -8.55
C ASN A 165 7.26 -32.81 -7.11
N LYS A 166 8.22 -31.92 -6.81
CA LYS A 166 8.79 -31.79 -5.44
C LYS A 166 8.07 -30.75 -4.56
N GLN A 167 7.17 -29.95 -5.13
CA GLN A 167 6.43 -28.93 -4.39
C GLN A 167 5.09 -29.48 -3.89
N LYS A 168 4.81 -29.29 -2.60
CA LYS A 168 3.51 -29.61 -2.01
C LYS A 168 2.61 -28.38 -2.08
N ASN A 169 1.39 -28.55 -2.59
CA ASN A 169 0.33 -27.53 -2.68
C ASN A 169 0.60 -26.42 -3.71
N ILE A 170 0.45 -26.76 -4.98
CA ILE A 170 0.51 -25.80 -6.08
C ILE A 170 -0.89 -25.28 -6.34
N PHE A 171 -1.02 -23.95 -6.39
CA PHE A 171 -2.30 -23.28 -6.59
C PHE A 171 -2.30 -22.57 -7.94
N PHE A 172 -3.43 -22.69 -8.65
CA PHE A 172 -3.73 -21.93 -9.86
C PHE A 172 -5.18 -21.46 -9.75
N ASN A 173 -5.44 -20.17 -9.96
CA ASN A 173 -6.73 -19.51 -9.77
C ASN A 173 -7.34 -19.78 -8.38
N ASN A 174 -6.53 -19.73 -7.32
CA ASN A 174 -6.90 -20.08 -5.94
C ASN A 174 -7.48 -21.49 -5.74
N GLN A 175 -7.33 -22.37 -6.73
CA GLN A 175 -7.64 -23.78 -6.62
C GLN A 175 -6.34 -24.57 -6.50
N LYS A 176 -6.29 -25.47 -5.53
CA LYS A 176 -5.20 -26.43 -5.43
C LYS A 176 -5.25 -27.31 -6.68
N LEU A 177 -4.16 -27.30 -7.46
CA LEU A 177 -4.05 -28.18 -8.60
C LEU A 177 -4.11 -29.63 -8.14
N THR A 178 -4.86 -30.44 -8.87
CA THR A 178 -4.89 -31.88 -8.71
C THR A 178 -3.58 -32.51 -9.20
N ASP A 179 -3.26 -33.70 -8.72
CA ASP A 179 -2.07 -34.44 -9.14
C ASP A 179 -2.03 -34.65 -10.67
N GLY A 180 -3.21 -34.83 -11.30
CA GLY A 180 -3.34 -34.95 -12.76
C GLY A 180 -3.01 -33.65 -13.51
N GLN A 181 -3.42 -32.49 -12.99
CA GLN A 181 -3.09 -31.19 -13.59
C GLN A 181 -1.60 -30.87 -13.44
N ILE A 182 -1.00 -31.22 -12.31
CA ILE A 182 0.44 -31.11 -12.06
C ILE A 182 1.22 -31.98 -13.04
N LEU A 183 0.78 -33.22 -13.28
CA LEU A 183 1.41 -34.12 -14.25
C LEU A 183 1.37 -33.55 -15.68
N GLY A 184 0.23 -33.01 -16.12
CA GLY A 184 0.09 -32.41 -17.44
C GLY A 184 1.02 -31.20 -17.66
N LEU A 185 1.18 -30.35 -16.64
CA LEU A 185 2.12 -29.22 -16.68
C LEU A 185 3.57 -29.68 -16.80
N ASN A 186 3.97 -30.73 -16.08
CA ASN A 186 5.32 -31.30 -16.20
C ASN A 186 5.60 -31.82 -17.61
N GLN A 187 4.66 -32.56 -18.21
CA GLN A 187 4.80 -33.10 -19.56
C GLN A 187 4.96 -31.98 -20.60
N TYR A 188 4.19 -30.89 -20.46
CA TYR A 188 4.32 -29.72 -21.31
C TYR A 188 5.70 -29.06 -21.17
N LEU A 189 6.18 -28.86 -19.94
CA LEU A 189 7.50 -28.29 -19.68
C LEU A 189 8.63 -29.17 -20.24
N GLU A 190 8.58 -30.49 -20.06
CA GLU A 190 9.55 -31.41 -20.66
C GLU A 190 9.56 -31.31 -22.19
N ALA A 191 8.38 -31.24 -22.82
CA ALA A 191 8.26 -31.13 -24.27
C ALA A 191 8.94 -29.86 -24.82
N ILE A 192 8.71 -28.70 -24.20
CA ILE A 192 9.32 -27.44 -24.65
C ILE A 192 10.82 -27.34 -24.31
N THR A 193 11.25 -27.97 -23.21
CA THR A 193 12.67 -27.99 -22.82
C THR A 193 13.48 -28.91 -23.74
N ASN A 194 12.89 -30.04 -24.15
CA ASN A 194 13.52 -30.98 -25.09
C ASN A 194 13.54 -30.47 -26.53
N GLN A 195 12.57 -29.63 -26.95
CA GLN A 195 12.63 -28.98 -28.26
C GLN A 195 13.79 -27.98 -28.40
N ASN A 196 14.20 -27.33 -27.31
CA ASN A 196 15.34 -26.40 -27.31
C ASN A 196 16.72 -27.10 -27.24
N ASN A 197 16.76 -28.39 -26.89
CA ASN A 197 17.99 -29.20 -26.89
C ASN A 197 18.13 -30.09 -28.15
N GLY A 198 17.19 -29.98 -29.11
CA GLY A 198 17.16 -30.73 -30.36
C GLY A 198 17.67 -29.95 -31.59
N GLY A 199 18.50 -28.92 -31.39
CA GLY A 199 19.24 -28.26 -32.46
C GLY A 199 20.57 -28.96 -32.72
N VAL A 200 20.78 -29.37 -33.97
CA VAL A 200 21.98 -29.99 -34.58
C VAL A 200 23.30 -29.41 -34.07
#